data_AF-A0A7W1SII9-F1
#
_entry.id   AF-A0A7W1SII9-F1
#
_cell.length_a   1.000
_cell.length_b   1.000
_cell.length_c   1.000
_cell.angle_alpha   90.00
_cell.angle_beta   90.00
_cell.angle_gamma   90.00
#
_symmetry.space_group_name_H-M   'P 1'
#
loop_
_entity.id
_entity.type
_entity.pdbx_description
1 polymer ?
#
loop_
_entity_poly.entity_id
_entity_poly.type
_entity_poly.pdbx_seq_one_letter_code
_entity_poly.pdbx_strand_id
1 'polypeptide(L)' 'PEAVAVAAQVGAERTYLTHLTHDNFHADLESELPRGVAPAFDGLTVRVGSGE' A
#
# COMPACT_ATOMS: atom_id res chain seq x y z
N PRO A 1 8.40 4.80 6.58
CA PRO A 1 9.50 4.64 5.59
C PRO A 1 9.98 3.19 5.43
N GLU A 2 10.11 2.40 6.50
CA GLU A 2 10.60 1.00 6.40
C GLU A 2 9.67 0.10 5.59
N ALA A 3 8.35 0.22 5.77
CA ALA A 3 7.38 -0.57 5.01
C ALA A 3 7.47 -0.34 3.49
N VAL A 4 7.76 0.89 3.06
CA VAL A 4 7.94 1.24 1.64
C VAL A 4 9.24 0.64 1.08
N ALA A 5 10.32 0.64 1.87
CA ALA A 5 11.58 0.02 1.48
C ALA A 5 11.43 -1.50 1.33
N VAL A 6 10.69 -2.15 2.24
CA VAL A 6 10.36 -3.58 2.13
C VAL A 6 9.50 -3.85 0.89
N ALA A 7 8.46 -3.03 0.64
CA ALA A 7 7.63 -3.16 -0.55
C ALA A 7 8.45 -3.12 -1.85
N ALA A 8 9.44 -2.22 -1.91
CA ALA A 8 10.35 -2.11 -3.05
C ALA A 8 11.26 -3.34 -3.19
N GLN A 9 11.73 -3.93 -2.08
CA GLN A 9 12.55 -5.15 -2.11
C GLN A 9 11.74 -6.38 -2.54
N VAL A 10 10.48 -6.48 -2.13
CA VAL A 10 9.59 -7.58 -2.52
C VAL A 10 9.26 -7.50 -4.02
N GLY A 11 9.23 -6.29 -4.58
CA GLY A 11 8.97 -6.11 -6.01
C GLY A 11 7.55 -6.49 -6.44
N ALA A 12 6.59 -6.41 -5.52
CA ALA A 12 5.19 -6.69 -5.81
C ALA A 12 4.59 -5.65 -6.76
N GLU A 13 3.73 -6.08 -7.69
CA GLU A 13 3.02 -5.17 -8.61
C GLU A 13 2.16 -4.14 -7.84
N ARG A 14 1.55 -4.58 -6.72
CA ARG A 14 0.71 -3.77 -5.85
C ARG A 14 0.97 -4.11 -4.39
N THR A 15 1.20 -3.09 -3.57
CA THR A 15 1.39 -3.20 -2.11
C THR A 15 0.40 -2.29 -1.40
N TYR A 16 -0.29 -2.82 -0.38
CA TYR A 16 -1.22 -2.05 0.45
C TYR A 16 -0.70 -1.97 1.88
N LEU A 17 -0.51 -0.75 2.40
CA LEU A 17 -0.03 -0.51 3.76
C LEU A 17 -1.22 -0.40 4.71
N THR A 18 -1.22 -1.23 5.76
CA THR A 18 -2.26 -1.21 6.82
C THR A 18 -1.69 -0.63 8.12
N HIS A 19 -2.55 -0.45 9.13
CA HIS A 19 -2.19 0.05 10.46
C HIS A 19 -1.52 1.43 10.43
N LEU A 20 -2.07 2.34 9.62
CA LEU A 20 -1.63 3.73 9.53
C LEU A 20 -2.03 4.47 10.81
N THR A 21 -1.08 5.17 11.43
CA THR A 21 -1.37 6.04 12.57
C THR A 21 -2.32 7.17 12.17
N HIS A 22 -3.16 7.61 13.11
CA HIS A 22 -4.19 8.66 12.91
C HIS A 22 -3.65 10.00 12.39
N ASP A 23 -2.33 10.20 12.45
CA ASP A 23 -1.64 11.39 11.94
C ASP A 23 -1.41 11.36 10.41
N ASN A 24 -1.54 10.18 9.78
CA ASN A 24 -1.42 10.03 8.34
C ASN A 24 -2.81 10.13 7.69
N PHE A 25 -3.20 11.33 7.28
CA PHE A 25 -4.40 11.50 6.46
C PHE A 25 -4.24 10.66 5.18
N HIS A 26 -5.22 9.80 4.94
CA HIS A 26 -5.21 8.82 3.84
C HIS A 26 -4.87 9.46 2.49
N ALA A 27 -5.40 10.66 2.24
CA ALA A 27 -5.20 11.41 1.00
C ALA A 27 -3.78 12.00 0.87
N ASP A 28 -3.21 12.53 1.95
CA ASP A 28 -1.85 13.08 1.95
C ASP A 28 -0.81 11.96 1.77
N LEU A 29 -1.00 10.83 2.45
CA LEU A 29 -0.09 9.69 2.38
C LEU A 29 -0.09 9.06 0.97
N GLU A 30 -1.24 8.99 0.30
CA GLU A 30 -1.34 8.45 -1.06
C GLU A 30 -0.54 9.29 -2.07
N SER A 31 -0.41 10.61 -1.86
CA SER A 31 0.37 11.49 -2.72
C SER A 31 1.89 11.38 -2.51
N GLU A 32 2.34 10.89 -1.35
CA GLU A 32 3.76 10.73 -1.01
C GLU A 32 4.29 9.32 -1.32
N LEU A 33 3.38 8.36 -1.50
CA LEU A 33 3.76 6.97 -1.75
C LEU A 33 4.21 6.74 -3.19
N PRO A 34 5.23 5.89 -3.40
CA PRO A 34 5.69 5.55 -4.74
C PRO A 34 4.63 4.75 -5.50
N ARG A 35 4.65 4.86 -6.83
CA ARG A 35 3.73 4.14 -7.72
C ARG A 35 3.72 2.64 -7.40
N GLY A 36 2.53 2.09 -7.15
CA GLY A 36 2.34 0.68 -6.80
C GLY A 36 2.23 0.42 -5.29
N VAL A 37 2.45 1.42 -4.44
CA VAL A 37 2.20 1.36 -3.00
C VAL A 37 1.04 2.30 -2.65
N ALA A 38 0.04 1.80 -1.94
CA ALA A 38 -1.14 2.57 -1.55
C ALA A 38 -1.53 2.30 -0.09
N PRO A 39 -2.20 3.24 0.59
CA PRO A 39 -2.78 2.98 1.90
C PRO A 39 -3.98 2.03 1.77
N ALA A 40 -4.09 1.05 2.67
CA ALA A 40 -5.28 0.24 2.81
C ALA A 40 -6.39 1.03 3.54
N PHE A 41 -7.64 0.63 3.33
CA PHE A 41 -8.79 1.16 4.05
C PHE A 41 -9.71 0.02 4.50
N ASP A 42 -10.53 0.29 5.51
CA ASP A 42 -11.48 -0.69 6.04
C ASP A 42 -12.50 -1.10 4.95
N GLY A 43 -12.57 -2.40 4.67
CA GLY A 43 -13.40 -2.93 3.58
C GLY A 43 -12.71 -2.98 2.22
N LEU A 44 -11.42 -2.65 2.13
CA LEU A 44 -10.63 -2.85 0.91
C LEU A 44 -10.75 -4.29 0.42
N THR A 45 -11.24 -4.45 -0.81
CA THR A 45 -11.37 -5.74 -1.48
C THR A 45 -10.41 -5.78 -2.66
N VAL A 46 -9.50 -6.76 -2.66
CA VAL A 46 -8.56 -6.99 -3.76
C VAL A 46 -8.98 -8.20 -4.56
N ARG A 47 -8.96 -8.08 -5.88
CA ARG A 47 -9.08 -9.23 -6.78
C ARG A 47 -7.70 -9.81 -7.00
N VAL A 48 -7.47 -11.02 -6.51
CA VAL A 48 -6.31 -11.81 -6.87
C VAL A 48 -6.64 -12.58 -8.15
N GLY A 49 -5.89 -12.32 -9.23
CA GLY A 49 -5.95 -13.18 -10.40
C GLY A 49 -5.29 -14.50 -10.03
N SER A 50 -6.00 -15.62 -10.15
CA SER A 50 -5.35 -16.93 -10.18
C SER A 50 -4.43 -16.90 -11.39
N GLY A 51 -3.11 -16.88 -11.17
CA GLY A 51 -2.15 -17.02 -12.26
C GLY A 51 -2.45 -18.29 -13.05
N GLU A 52 -2.34 -18.21 -14.36
CA GLU A 52 -2.29 -19.39 -15.23
C GLU A 52 -1.08 -20.28 -14.88
#